data_AF-A0A292QMT2-F1
#
_entry.id   AF-A0A292QMT2-F1
#
_cell.length_a   1.000
_cell.length_b   1.000
_cell.length_c   1.000
_cell.angle_alpha   90.00
_cell.angle_beta   90.00
_cell.angle_gamma   90.00
#
_symmetry.space_group_name_H-M   'P 1'
#
loop_
_entity.id
_entity.type
_entity.pdbx_description
1 polymer ?
#
loop_
_entity_poly.entity_id
_entity_poly.type
_entity_poly.pdbx_seq_one_letter_code
_entity_poly.pdbx_strand_id
1 'polypeptide(L)'
;MTKDLKYLAVTRDLNFAGLKKQDREFLYKEYPVIIRAPRGISDVENYNLFCKHCLNMPLKDRQIIYKGSLIKLSKKEYLMVCTLLLWGYIAESEFNKIDFRPNRCKKANEKAPRNLEKSVEDLAQAFWEKVSKERFKASEESLDKNAFKKNFKENFAQYQYRFENTVSTCYSPADLPDFLKKVCKQKAQ
;
A
#
# COMPACT_ATOMS: atom_id res chain seq x y z
N MET A 1 16.36 12.62 -14.61
CA MET A 1 14.89 12.55 -14.71
C MET A 1 14.39 11.63 -13.62
N THR A 2 13.90 12.19 -12.52
CA THR A 2 13.18 11.43 -11.49
C THR A 2 11.97 10.80 -12.20
N LYS A 3 11.91 9.47 -12.30
CA LYS A 3 10.68 8.81 -12.76
C LYS A 3 9.56 9.29 -11.84
N ASP A 4 8.54 9.93 -12.37
CA ASP A 4 7.31 10.21 -11.61
C ASP A 4 6.70 8.86 -11.25
N LEU A 5 6.96 8.42 -10.02
CA LEU A 5 6.37 7.20 -9.50
C LEU A 5 4.91 7.48 -9.23
N LYS A 6 4.04 6.77 -9.93
CA LYS A 6 2.61 6.97 -9.86
C LYS A 6 1.92 5.72 -9.30
N TYR A 7 0.93 5.92 -8.45
CA TYR A 7 0.03 4.87 -7.97
C TYR A 7 -1.38 5.14 -8.44
N LEU A 8 -2.17 4.08 -8.64
CA LEU A 8 -3.57 4.20 -9.01
C LEU A 8 -4.48 3.81 -7.84
N ALA A 9 -5.41 4.67 -7.46
CA ALA A 9 -6.48 4.35 -6.50
C ALA A 9 -7.79 4.04 -7.24
N VAL A 10 -8.41 2.90 -6.93
CA VAL A 10 -9.67 2.48 -7.55
C VAL A 10 -10.69 2.08 -6.49
N THR A 11 -11.97 2.25 -6.79
CA THR A 11 -13.06 1.81 -5.89
C THR A 11 -13.49 0.35 -6.14
N ARG A 12 -13.12 -0.21 -7.29
CA ARG A 12 -13.45 -1.57 -7.73
C ARG A 12 -12.47 -2.61 -7.18
N ASP A 13 -12.87 -3.87 -7.27
CA ASP A 13 -12.04 -5.04 -7.05
C ASP A 13 -10.81 -5.08 -7.97
N LEU A 14 -9.67 -5.52 -7.43
CA LEU A 14 -8.37 -5.49 -8.10
C LEU A 14 -8.09 -6.71 -9.00
N ASN A 15 -8.99 -7.70 -9.05
CA ASN A 15 -8.86 -8.77 -10.05
C ASN A 15 -9.19 -8.27 -11.47
N PHE A 16 -9.79 -7.08 -11.60
CA PHE A 16 -10.22 -6.49 -12.88
C PHE A 16 -10.95 -7.51 -13.78
N ALA A 17 -11.84 -8.30 -13.18
CA ALA A 17 -12.67 -9.26 -13.91
C ALA A 17 -13.53 -8.54 -14.96
N GLY A 18 -13.46 -9.01 -16.20
CA GLY A 18 -14.12 -8.42 -17.37
C GLY A 18 -13.30 -7.35 -18.10
N LEU A 19 -12.12 -6.95 -17.60
CA LEU A 19 -11.20 -6.10 -18.33
C LEU A 19 -10.45 -6.91 -19.40
N LYS A 20 -10.23 -6.33 -20.59
CA LYS A 20 -9.45 -7.00 -21.65
C LYS A 20 -8.03 -7.28 -21.17
N LYS A 21 -7.43 -8.36 -21.68
CA LYS A 21 -6.06 -8.77 -21.32
C LYS A 21 -5.05 -7.63 -21.52
N GLN A 22 -5.10 -6.97 -22.68
CA GLN A 22 -4.22 -5.84 -23.02
C GLN A 22 -4.33 -4.68 -22.03
N ASP A 23 -5.56 -4.29 -21.65
CA ASP A 23 -5.79 -3.21 -20.68
C ASP A 23 -5.27 -3.58 -19.28
N ARG A 24 -5.41 -4.86 -18.88
CA ARG A 24 -4.88 -5.35 -17.60
C ARG A 24 -3.34 -5.36 -17.59
N GLU A 25 -2.72 -5.81 -18.67
CA GLU A 25 -1.26 -5.80 -18.83
C GLU A 25 -0.72 -4.37 -18.83
N PHE A 26 -1.41 -3.45 -19.50
CA PHE A 26 -1.12 -2.02 -19.44
C PHE A 26 -1.16 -1.50 -18.00
N LEU A 27 -2.23 -1.77 -17.24
CA LEU A 27 -2.34 -1.32 -15.84
C LEU A 27 -1.16 -1.80 -14.99
N TYR A 28 -0.78 -3.07 -15.12
CA TYR A 28 0.28 -3.65 -14.30
C TYR A 28 1.67 -3.17 -14.69
N LYS A 29 1.84 -2.75 -15.94
CA LYS A 29 3.09 -2.16 -16.45
C LYS A 29 3.23 -0.69 -16.05
N GLU A 30 2.17 0.10 -16.23
CA GLU A 30 2.20 1.55 -16.03
C GLU A 30 2.09 1.94 -14.55
N TYR A 31 1.38 1.15 -13.74
CA TYR A 31 1.16 1.45 -12.32
C TYR A 31 1.81 0.38 -11.44
N PRO A 32 3.04 0.63 -10.91
CA PRO A 32 3.70 -0.30 -10.00
C PRO A 32 2.90 -0.59 -8.73
N VAL A 33 1.97 0.32 -8.39
CA VAL A 33 1.10 0.23 -7.22
C VAL A 33 -0.33 0.55 -7.64
N ILE A 34 -1.25 -0.37 -7.40
CA ILE A 34 -2.70 -0.13 -7.54
C ILE A 34 -3.38 -0.53 -6.25
N ILE A 35 -4.12 0.39 -5.62
CA ILE A 35 -4.83 0.14 -4.37
C ILE A 35 -6.32 0.24 -4.55
N ARG A 36 -7.05 -0.66 -3.88
CA ARG A 36 -8.47 -0.48 -3.67
C ARG A 36 -8.70 0.53 -2.55
N ALA A 37 -9.19 1.70 -2.90
CA ALA A 37 -9.45 2.78 -1.96
C ALA A 37 -10.57 2.41 -0.96
N PRO A 38 -10.47 2.86 0.30
CA PRO A 38 -11.53 2.66 1.28
C PRO A 38 -12.82 3.36 0.82
N ARG A 39 -13.98 2.73 1.02
CA ARG A 39 -15.26 3.33 0.66
C ARG A 39 -15.58 4.51 1.59
N GLY A 40 -16.05 5.62 1.00
CA GLY A 40 -16.58 6.76 1.76
C GLY A 40 -15.56 7.83 2.13
N ILE A 41 -14.36 7.77 1.55
CA ILE A 41 -13.40 8.87 1.60
C ILE A 41 -13.67 9.73 0.37
N SER A 42 -14.37 10.85 0.55
CA SER A 42 -14.50 11.90 -0.49
C SER A 42 -13.53 13.05 -0.24
N ASP A 43 -13.28 13.38 1.03
CA ASP A 43 -12.24 14.34 1.43
C ASP A 43 -11.46 13.81 2.63
N VAL A 44 -10.14 13.88 2.52
CA VAL A 44 -9.18 13.22 3.42
C VAL A 44 -8.88 14.09 4.65
N GLU A 45 -9.63 15.16 4.93
CA GLU A 45 -9.23 16.12 5.99
C GLU A 45 -9.26 15.54 7.41
N ASN A 46 -10.04 14.48 7.66
CA ASN A 46 -10.14 13.85 8.98
C ASN A 46 -9.39 12.51 9.07
N TYR A 47 -8.20 12.54 9.68
CA TYR A 47 -7.34 11.37 9.88
C TYR A 47 -8.01 10.22 10.65
N ASN A 48 -8.78 10.54 11.70
CA ASN A 48 -9.46 9.54 12.51
C ASN A 48 -10.56 8.84 11.72
N LEU A 49 -11.32 9.61 10.94
CA LEU A 49 -12.34 9.08 10.05
C LEU A 49 -11.70 8.21 8.96
N PHE A 50 -10.62 8.69 8.34
CA PHE A 50 -9.80 7.92 7.39
C PHE A 50 -9.36 6.57 7.96
N CYS A 51 -8.79 6.57 9.17
CA CYS A 51 -8.38 5.36 9.87
C CYS A 51 -9.58 4.43 10.08
N LYS A 52 -10.72 4.95 10.53
CA LYS A 52 -11.95 4.17 10.73
C LYS A 52 -12.41 3.50 9.43
N HIS A 53 -12.44 4.20 8.30
CA HIS A 53 -12.78 3.63 7.01
C HIS A 53 -11.82 2.52 6.59
N CYS A 54 -10.52 2.73 6.74
CA CYS A 54 -9.50 1.71 6.42
C CYS A 54 -9.65 0.47 7.31
N LEU A 55 -9.86 0.68 8.61
CA LEU A 55 -10.00 -0.40 9.60
C LEU A 55 -11.29 -1.22 9.43
N ASN A 56 -12.32 -0.63 8.83
CA ASN A 56 -13.61 -1.27 8.57
C ASN A 56 -13.69 -1.95 7.19
N MET A 57 -12.67 -1.81 6.33
CA MET A 57 -12.61 -2.54 5.06
C MET A 57 -12.58 -4.06 5.30
N PRO A 58 -13.47 -4.83 4.65
CA PRO A 58 -13.52 -6.28 4.81
C PRO A 58 -12.28 -6.94 4.19
N LEU A 59 -11.89 -8.11 4.70
CA LEU A 59 -10.67 -8.81 4.27
C LEU A 59 -10.57 -9.00 2.75
N LYS A 60 -11.70 -9.29 2.08
CA LYS A 60 -11.75 -9.47 0.62
C LYS A 60 -11.38 -8.20 -0.16
N ASP A 61 -11.60 -7.03 0.40
CA ASP A 61 -11.39 -5.74 -0.26
C ASP A 61 -10.05 -5.08 0.13
N ARG A 62 -9.37 -5.59 1.18
CA ARG A 62 -8.04 -5.15 1.60
C ARG A 62 -6.97 -5.74 0.68
N GLN A 63 -6.88 -5.19 -0.52
CA GLN A 63 -6.00 -5.68 -1.57
C GLN A 63 -5.21 -4.52 -2.17
N ILE A 64 -4.02 -4.86 -2.64
CA ILE A 64 -3.17 -3.99 -3.46
C ILE A 64 -2.55 -4.85 -4.56
N ILE A 65 -2.33 -4.28 -5.73
CA ILE A 65 -1.39 -4.83 -6.71
C ILE A 65 -0.08 -4.10 -6.49
N TYR A 66 0.99 -4.86 -6.23
CA TYR A 66 2.33 -4.34 -6.07
C TYR A 66 3.27 -5.05 -7.04
N LYS A 67 3.88 -4.28 -7.95
CA LYS A 67 4.72 -4.77 -9.04
C LYS A 67 4.06 -5.93 -9.81
N GLY A 68 2.79 -5.76 -10.17
CA GLY A 68 2.00 -6.74 -10.92
C GLY A 68 1.45 -7.92 -10.10
N SER A 69 1.80 -8.04 -8.81
CA SER A 69 1.29 -9.12 -7.94
C SER A 69 0.13 -8.62 -7.09
N LEU A 70 -1.02 -9.30 -7.19
CA LEU A 70 -2.18 -9.04 -6.32
C LEU A 70 -1.91 -9.65 -4.93
N ILE A 71 -1.83 -8.80 -3.91
CA ILE A 71 -1.58 -9.23 -2.53
C ILE A 71 -2.74 -8.83 -1.62
N LYS A 72 -3.10 -9.75 -0.72
CA LYS A 72 -4.08 -9.49 0.35
C LYS A 72 -3.37 -8.91 1.57
N LEU A 73 -3.98 -7.90 2.18
CA LEU A 73 -3.43 -7.18 3.32
C LEU A 73 -4.25 -7.46 4.58
N SER A 74 -3.56 -7.63 5.70
CA SER A 74 -4.16 -7.56 7.02
C SER A 74 -4.71 -6.15 7.27
N LYS A 75 -5.55 -6.02 8.29
CA LYS A 75 -6.15 -4.73 8.70
C LYS A 75 -5.09 -3.66 8.94
N LYS A 76 -3.99 -4.05 9.59
CA LYS A 76 -2.87 -3.16 9.89
C LYS A 76 -2.16 -2.75 8.60
N GLU A 77 -1.67 -3.73 7.82
CA GLU A 77 -0.92 -3.46 6.58
C GLU A 77 -1.71 -2.58 5.62
N TYR A 78 -3.02 -2.84 5.48
CA TYR A 78 -3.90 -2.04 4.63
C TYR A 78 -3.99 -0.58 5.10
N LEU A 79 -4.14 -0.34 6.40
CA LEU A 79 -4.13 1.02 6.96
C LEU A 79 -2.81 1.72 6.63
N MET A 80 -1.67 1.09 6.92
CA MET A 80 -0.34 1.68 6.65
C MET A 80 -0.15 2.04 5.18
N VAL A 81 -0.50 1.12 4.29
CA VAL A 81 -0.44 1.35 2.84
C VAL A 81 -1.37 2.50 2.42
N CYS A 82 -2.60 2.54 2.94
CA CYS A 82 -3.52 3.62 2.64
C CYS A 82 -2.97 4.96 3.14
N THR A 83 -2.44 5.02 4.36
CA THR A 83 -1.88 6.27 4.88
C THR A 83 -0.68 6.70 4.03
N LEU A 84 0.23 5.79 3.68
CA LEU A 84 1.37 6.14 2.84
C LEU A 84 0.95 6.66 1.46
N LEU A 85 0.03 5.97 0.77
CA LEU A 85 -0.35 6.33 -0.59
C LEU A 85 -1.36 7.48 -0.65
N LEU A 86 -2.41 7.44 0.17
CA LEU A 86 -3.54 8.38 0.12
C LEU A 86 -3.34 9.61 1.01
N TRP A 87 -2.54 9.51 2.08
CA TRP A 87 -2.18 10.65 2.95
C TRP A 87 -0.78 11.21 2.61
N GLY A 88 0.07 10.41 1.95
CA GLY A 88 1.41 10.79 1.53
C GLY A 88 2.51 10.57 2.58
N TYR A 89 2.16 10.68 3.87
CA TYR A 89 3.10 10.45 4.97
C TYR A 89 2.41 10.06 6.28
N ILE A 90 3.22 9.60 7.23
CA ILE A 90 2.82 9.28 8.61
C ILE A 90 3.88 9.84 9.56
N ALA A 91 3.47 10.77 10.41
CA ALA A 91 4.27 11.24 11.54
C ALA A 91 4.32 10.19 12.66
N GLU A 92 5.40 10.15 13.43
CA GLU A 92 5.53 9.25 14.59
C GLU A 92 4.42 9.47 15.62
N SER A 93 4.02 10.72 15.83
CA SER A 93 2.92 11.11 16.70
C SER A 93 1.58 10.47 16.28
N GLU A 94 1.25 10.50 14.98
CA GLU A 94 0.07 9.84 14.41
C GLU A 94 0.20 8.32 14.38
N PHE A 95 1.38 7.81 14.03
CA PHE A 95 1.67 6.38 14.05
C PHE A 95 1.46 5.79 15.45
N ASN A 96 1.85 6.52 16.50
CA ASN A 96 1.66 6.08 17.89
C ASN A 96 0.19 5.97 18.32
N LYS A 97 -0.73 6.64 17.62
CA LYS A 97 -2.19 6.47 17.82
C LYS A 97 -2.70 5.19 17.16
N ILE A 98 -2.03 4.74 16.11
CA ILE A 98 -2.35 3.53 15.38
C ILE A 98 -1.61 2.36 16.03
N ASP A 99 -2.32 1.32 16.51
CA ASP A 99 -1.67 0.12 17.03
C ASP A 99 -1.08 -0.76 15.89
N PHE A 100 -0.12 -0.22 15.15
CA PHE A 100 0.59 -0.88 14.06
C PHE A 100 1.83 -1.61 14.58
N ARG A 101 1.63 -2.60 15.44
CA ARG A 101 2.66 -3.59 15.77
C ARG A 101 2.43 -4.83 14.89
N PRO A 102 3.29 -5.10 13.89
CA PRO A 102 3.12 -6.26 13.01
C PRO A 102 3.45 -7.57 13.74
N ASN A 103 4.41 -7.54 14.68
CA ASN A 103 4.82 -8.69 15.47
C ASN A 103 4.51 -8.49 16.96
N ARG A 104 4.01 -9.53 17.62
CA ARG A 104 3.97 -9.61 19.09
C ARG A 104 5.41 -9.83 19.59
N CYS A 105 5.74 -9.32 20.79
CA CYS A 105 7.01 -9.68 21.40
C CYS A 105 7.10 -11.20 21.61
N LYS A 106 8.33 -11.72 21.60
CA LYS A 106 8.60 -13.12 21.95
C LYS A 106 8.23 -13.42 23.41
N LYS A 107 8.27 -12.42 24.30
CA LYS A 107 7.77 -12.53 25.67
C LYS A 107 6.27 -12.29 25.72
N ALA A 108 5.57 -13.13 26.45
CA ALA A 108 4.13 -12.99 26.68
C ALA A 108 3.82 -11.61 27.30
N ASN A 109 2.73 -10.98 26.83
CA ASN A 109 2.22 -9.69 27.28
C ASN A 109 3.14 -8.47 27.07
N GLU A 110 4.34 -8.63 26.52
CA GLU A 110 5.22 -7.52 26.19
C GLU A 110 4.80 -6.88 24.86
N LYS A 111 4.83 -5.54 24.83
CA LYS A 111 4.54 -4.77 23.63
C LYS A 111 5.85 -4.44 22.93
N ALA A 112 5.95 -4.72 21.63
CA ALA A 112 7.12 -4.32 20.85
C ALA A 112 7.30 -2.80 20.92
N PRO A 113 8.54 -2.29 21.04
CA PRO A 113 8.81 -0.86 21.03
C PRO A 113 8.27 -0.24 19.75
N ARG A 114 7.67 0.93 19.88
CA ARG A 114 7.11 1.68 18.76
C ARG A 114 8.27 2.37 18.05
N ASN A 115 8.63 1.84 16.90
CA ASN A 115 9.68 2.39 16.06
C ASN A 115 9.19 2.34 14.61
N LEU A 116 9.14 3.51 13.98
CA LEU A 116 8.71 3.69 12.59
C LEU A 116 9.61 2.93 11.61
N GLU A 117 10.92 3.05 11.77
CA GLU A 117 11.90 2.37 10.91
C GLU A 117 11.74 0.86 10.96
N LYS A 118 11.63 0.28 12.16
CA LYS A 118 11.37 -1.15 12.33
C LYS A 118 10.04 -1.57 11.70
N SER A 119 9.02 -0.74 11.80
CA SER A 119 7.70 -1.01 11.21
C SER A 119 7.73 -0.97 9.68
N VAL A 120 8.56 -0.10 9.09
CA VAL A 120 8.84 -0.09 7.65
C VAL A 120 9.57 -1.36 7.23
N GLU A 121 10.54 -1.83 8.02
CA GLU A 121 11.24 -3.09 7.73
C GLU A 121 10.33 -4.31 7.79
N ASP A 122 9.48 -4.39 8.82
CA ASP A 122 8.50 -5.45 8.98
C ASP A 122 7.48 -5.44 7.82
N LEU A 123 7.02 -4.25 7.41
CA LEU A 123 6.13 -4.11 6.25
C LEU A 123 6.81 -4.56 4.94
N ALA A 124 8.07 -4.13 4.72
CA ALA A 124 8.84 -4.53 3.55
C ALA A 124 9.05 -6.05 3.50
N GLN A 125 9.32 -6.67 4.66
CA GLN A 125 9.45 -8.12 4.79
C GLN A 125 8.13 -8.83 4.48
N ALA A 126 7.00 -8.36 5.03
CA ALA A 126 5.68 -8.94 4.75
C ALA A 126 5.29 -8.82 3.27
N PHE A 127 5.60 -7.70 2.62
CA PHE A 127 5.39 -7.51 1.19
C PHE A 127 6.25 -8.45 0.37
N TRP A 128 7.54 -8.60 0.70
CA TRP A 128 8.43 -9.53 0.02
C TRP A 128 7.89 -10.96 0.09
N GLU A 129 7.47 -11.43 1.26
CA GLU A 129 6.91 -12.78 1.44
C GLU A 129 5.66 -13.04 0.62
N LYS A 130 4.80 -12.03 0.46
CA LYS A 130 3.56 -12.15 -0.33
C LYS A 130 3.85 -12.10 -1.82
N VAL A 131 4.67 -11.16 -2.27
CA VAL A 131 5.04 -11.02 -3.68
C VAL A 131 5.83 -12.23 -4.15
N SER A 132 6.78 -12.71 -3.35
CA SER A 132 7.57 -13.89 -3.70
C SER A 132 6.67 -15.12 -3.85
N LYS A 133 5.75 -15.36 -2.91
CA LYS A 133 4.78 -16.46 -3.03
C LYS A 133 3.90 -16.36 -4.28
N GLU A 134 3.47 -15.16 -4.67
CA GLU A 134 2.65 -14.99 -5.87
C GLU A 134 3.46 -15.10 -7.17
N ARG A 135 4.71 -14.62 -7.21
CA ARG A 135 5.58 -14.74 -8.39
C ARG A 135 6.17 -16.13 -8.57
N PHE A 136 6.53 -16.84 -7.50
CA PHE A 136 6.99 -18.23 -7.60
C PHE A 136 5.88 -19.19 -8.05
N LYS A 137 4.60 -18.81 -7.92
CA LYS A 137 3.50 -19.54 -8.58
C LYS A 137 3.44 -19.32 -10.09
N ALA A 138 4.02 -18.22 -10.59
CA ALA A 138 3.87 -17.75 -11.96
C ALA A 138 5.16 -17.87 -12.81
N SER A 139 6.34 -17.98 -12.19
CA SER A 139 7.65 -18.06 -12.87
C SER A 139 8.75 -18.61 -11.95
N GLU A 140 9.80 -19.21 -12.52
CA GLU A 140 11.02 -19.65 -11.82
C GLU A 140 12.01 -18.50 -11.49
N GLU A 141 11.72 -17.26 -11.86
CA GLU A 141 12.61 -16.13 -11.59
C GLU A 141 12.78 -15.86 -10.09
N SER A 142 14.01 -15.95 -9.61
CA SER A 142 14.37 -15.57 -8.24
C SER A 142 14.33 -14.05 -8.06
N LEU A 143 13.48 -13.57 -7.15
CA LEU A 143 13.47 -12.17 -6.73
C LEU A 143 14.59 -11.92 -5.71
N ASP A 144 15.53 -11.04 -6.03
CA ASP A 144 16.51 -10.56 -5.06
C ASP A 144 15.81 -9.81 -3.91
N LYS A 145 15.87 -10.41 -2.72
CA LYS A 145 15.28 -9.88 -1.48
C LYS A 145 15.88 -8.54 -1.08
N ASN A 146 17.19 -8.36 -1.23
CA ASN A 146 17.89 -7.14 -0.85
C ASN A 146 17.52 -6.01 -1.80
N ALA A 147 17.53 -6.29 -3.11
CA ALA A 147 17.06 -5.33 -4.11
C ALA A 147 15.58 -4.97 -3.90
N PHE A 148 14.72 -5.92 -3.53
CA PHE A 148 13.32 -5.64 -3.21
C PHE A 148 13.18 -4.70 -2.02
N LYS A 149 13.85 -5.02 -0.90
CA LYS A 149 13.80 -4.21 0.33
C LYS A 149 14.34 -2.80 0.11
N LYS A 150 15.45 -2.68 -0.63
CA LYS A 150 16.01 -1.39 -1.02
C LYS A 150 15.00 -0.56 -1.84
N ASN A 151 14.45 -1.15 -2.90
CA ASN A 151 13.42 -0.49 -3.72
C ASN A 151 12.17 -0.10 -2.91
N PHE A 152 11.78 -0.89 -1.91
CA PHE A 152 10.66 -0.58 -1.05
C PHE A 152 10.94 0.64 -0.18
N LYS A 153 12.13 0.71 0.44
CA LYS A 153 12.56 1.85 1.26
C LYS A 153 12.80 3.12 0.44
N GLU A 154 13.29 3.02 -0.79
CA GLU A 154 13.59 4.17 -1.65
C GLU A 154 12.34 4.80 -2.27
N ASN A 155 11.29 4.01 -2.51
CA ASN A 155 10.14 4.45 -3.30
C ASN A 155 8.80 4.40 -2.54
N PHE A 156 8.57 3.36 -1.74
CA PHE A 156 7.25 3.09 -1.18
C PHE A 156 7.08 3.64 0.23
N ALA A 157 8.01 3.35 1.14
CA ALA A 157 7.97 3.78 2.53
C ALA A 157 9.38 4.18 2.98
N GLN A 158 9.68 5.47 2.87
CA GLN A 158 10.97 6.05 3.23
C GLN A 158 10.88 6.68 4.62
N TYR A 159 11.78 6.26 5.51
CA TYR A 159 11.96 6.94 6.79
C TYR A 159 12.72 8.25 6.58
N GLN A 160 12.22 9.35 7.13
CA GLN A 160 12.87 10.66 7.07
C GLN A 160 12.85 11.35 8.44
N TYR A 161 14.00 11.92 8.82
CA TYR A 161 14.12 12.83 9.94
C TYR A 161 14.03 14.27 9.42
N ARG A 162 13.05 15.04 9.91
CA ARG A 162 12.98 16.50 9.72
C ARG A 162 12.80 17.18 11.07
N PHE A 163 11.55 17.55 11.40
CA PHE A 163 11.15 18.15 12.68
C PHE A 163 10.62 17.09 13.67
N GLU A 164 9.99 16.05 13.13
CA GLU A 164 9.66 14.80 13.83
C GLU A 164 9.99 13.62 12.89
N ASN A 165 10.06 12.42 13.45
CA ASN A 165 10.27 11.22 12.64
C ASN A 165 9.03 10.96 11.77
N THR A 166 9.25 10.72 10.48
CA THR A 166 8.18 10.48 9.52
C THR A 166 8.49 9.30 8.62
N VAL A 167 7.43 8.67 8.08
CA VAL A 167 7.53 7.77 6.95
C VAL A 167 6.71 8.35 5.80
N SER A 168 7.33 8.53 4.64
CA SER A 168 6.69 9.09 3.45
C SER A 168 6.77 8.14 2.26
N THR A 169 5.91 8.36 1.27
CA THR A 169 6.00 7.68 -0.03
C THR A 169 6.54 8.63 -1.09
N CYS A 170 7.25 8.10 -2.09
CA CYS A 170 7.63 8.85 -3.29
C CYS A 170 6.57 8.73 -4.41
N TYR A 171 5.51 7.93 -4.19
CA TYR A 171 4.44 7.76 -5.14
C TYR A 171 3.45 8.94 -5.10
N SER A 172 3.02 9.37 -6.28
CA SER A 172 1.97 10.37 -6.48
C SER A 172 0.69 9.72 -7.03
N PRO A 173 -0.50 10.26 -6.75
CA PRO A 173 -1.73 9.74 -7.33
C PRO A 173 -1.74 9.93 -8.84
N ALA A 174 -2.16 8.89 -9.56
CA ALA A 174 -2.43 8.95 -11.00
C ALA A 174 -3.90 9.22 -11.27
N ASP A 175 -4.17 9.90 -12.39
CA ASP A 175 -5.49 9.93 -12.98
C ASP A 175 -5.93 8.53 -13.42
N LEU A 176 -7.23 8.24 -13.24
CA LEU A 176 -7.85 7.04 -13.77
C LEU A 176 -7.75 7.02 -15.31
N PRO A 177 -7.22 5.97 -15.93
CA PRO A 177 -7.30 5.80 -17.39
C PRO A 177 -8.75 5.80 -17.88
N ASP A 178 -9.01 6.31 -19.08
CA ASP A 178 -10.38 6.47 -19.60
C ASP A 178 -11.16 5.16 -19.68
N PHE A 179 -10.48 4.05 -20.01
CA PHE A 179 -11.09 2.73 -20.02
C PHE A 179 -11.51 2.26 -18.62
N LEU A 180 -10.83 2.71 -17.56
CA LEU A 180 -11.26 2.50 -16.19
C LEU A 180 -12.29 3.52 -15.73
N LYS A 181 -12.27 4.78 -16.18
CA LYS A 181 -13.30 5.79 -15.79
C LYS A 181 -14.73 5.31 -16.08
N LYS A 182 -14.94 4.60 -17.19
CA LYS A 182 -16.25 4.03 -17.56
C LYS A 182 -16.73 2.94 -16.60
N VAL A 183 -15.81 2.31 -15.88
CA VAL A 183 -16.02 1.05 -15.16
C VAL A 183 -15.92 1.25 -13.65
N CYS A 184 -14.91 1.99 -13.23
CA CYS A 184 -14.78 2.61 -11.94
C CYS A 184 -15.52 3.95 -12.04
N LYS A 185 -16.82 3.96 -11.72
CA LYS A 185 -17.53 5.22 -11.53
C LYS A 185 -16.66 6.09 -10.64
N GLN A 186 -16.10 7.17 -11.19
CA GLN A 186 -15.55 8.23 -10.35
C GLN A 186 -16.71 8.56 -9.41
N LYS A 187 -16.52 8.34 -8.10
CA LYS A 187 -17.25 9.21 -7.20
C LYS A 187 -16.73 10.59 -7.56
N ALA A 188 -17.58 11.37 -8.21
CA ALA A 188 -17.33 12.78 -8.42
C ALA A 188 -16.87 13.35 -7.07
N GLN A 189 -15.83 14.17 -7.16
CA GLN A 189 -15.33 15.00 -6.08
C GLN A 189 -16.50 15.65 -5.34
#